data_AF-A0A139D6Y3-F1
#
_entry.id   AF-A0A139D6Y3-F1
#
_cell.length_a   1.000
_cell.length_b   1.000
_cell.length_c   1.000
_cell.angle_alpha   90.00
_cell.angle_beta   90.00
_cell.angle_gamma   90.00
#
_symmetry.space_group_name_H-M   'P 1'
#
loop_
_entity.id
_entity.type
_entity.pdbx_description
1 polymer ?
#
loop_
_entity_poly.entity_id
_entity_poly.type
_entity_poly.pdbx_seq_one_letter_code
_entity_poly.pdbx_strand_id
1 'polypeptide(L)'
;ELISNIVLELLSYMAEKEREKINKRQAEGIKKARQNGIHLGRPKIEVDDFEYYYDQVYNKEEMTAVEAMEELDVSKSTFYRRKNKYEEN
;
A
#
# COMPACT_ATOMS: atom_id res chain seq x y z
N GLU A 1 27.95 15.54 38.01
CA GLU A 1 26.90 15.96 37.04
C GLU A 1 27.42 16.16 35.62
N LEU A 2 28.49 16.94 35.39
CA LEU A 2 29.04 17.20 34.04
C LEU A 2 29.35 15.93 33.21
N ILE A 3 30.01 14.94 33.80
CA ILE A 3 30.37 13.68 33.11
C ILE A 3 29.11 12.90 32.69
N SER A 4 28.07 12.88 33.54
CA SER A 4 26.82 12.18 33.24
C SER A 4 26.10 12.79 32.04
N ASN A 5 26.09 14.12 31.94
CA ASN A 5 25.45 14.82 30.83
C ASN A 5 26.18 14.58 29.51
N ILE A 6 27.52 14.65 29.52
CA ILE A 6 28.34 14.36 28.34
C ILE A 6 28.14 12.91 27.87
N VAL A 7 28.10 11.95 28.80
CA VAL A 7 27.84 10.55 28.47
C VAL A 7 26.45 10.38 27.83
N LEU A 8 25.42 11.03 28.38
CA LEU A 8 24.07 10.97 27.82
C LEU A 8 23.99 11.57 26.41
N GLU A 9 24.65 12.72 26.18
CA GLU A 9 24.74 13.36 24.88
C GLU A 9 25.44 12.48 23.84
N LEU A 10 26.57 11.86 24.22
CA LEU A 10 27.31 10.95 23.34
C LEU A 10 26.47 9.72 22.97
N LEU A 11 25.78 9.12 23.94
CA LEU A 11 24.89 7.98 23.69
C LEU A 11 23.73 8.36 22.77
N SER A 12 23.16 9.55 22.97
CA SER A 12 22.08 10.07 22.12
C SER A 12 22.57 10.31 20.69
N TYR A 13 23.76 10.89 20.53
CA TYR A 13 24.40 11.07 19.22
C TYR A 13 24.67 9.73 18.52
N MET A 14 25.22 8.74 19.23
CA MET A 14 25.49 7.42 18.67
C MET A 14 24.19 6.71 18.25
N ALA A 15 23.14 6.81 19.06
CA ALA A 15 21.83 6.23 18.73
C ALA A 15 21.25 6.86 17.45
N GLU A 16 21.31 8.18 17.32
CA GLU A 16 20.81 8.86 16.11
C GLU A 16 21.64 8.48 14.88
N LYS A 17 22.98 8.40 15.00
CA LYS A 17 23.85 7.98 13.91
C LYS A 17 23.57 6.57 13.43
N GLU A 18 23.32 5.62 14.34
CA GLU A 18 22.95 4.27 13.93
C GLU A 18 21.56 4.22 13.28
N ARG A 19 20.60 4.99 13.80
CA ARG A 19 19.26 5.13 13.20
C ARG A 19 19.32 5.67 11.77
N GLU A 20 20.09 6.73 11.53
CA GLU A 20 20.35 7.26 10.18
C GLU A 20 20.93 6.18 9.25
N LYS A 21 21.90 5.41 9.73
CA LYS A 21 22.55 4.32 8.97
C LYS A 21 21.59 3.17 8.64
N ILE A 22 20.70 2.80 9.55
CA ILE A 22 19.67 1.78 9.31
C ILE A 22 18.69 2.27 8.25
N ASN A 23 18.17 3.49 8.38
CA ASN A 23 17.23 4.08 7.43
C ASN A 23 17.83 4.18 6.02
N LYS A 24 19.10 4.60 5.92
CA LYS A 24 19.81 4.66 4.64
C LYS A 24 19.89 3.29 3.97
N ARG A 25 20.31 2.26 4.71
CA ARG A 25 20.39 0.88 4.20
C ARG A 25 19.02 0.32 3.81
N GLN A 26 17.98 0.62 4.59
CA GLN A 26 16.61 0.22 4.25
C GLN A 26 16.15 0.87 2.95
N ALA A 27 16.42 2.17 2.77
CA ALA A 27 16.09 2.90 1.55
C ALA A 27 16.82 2.33 0.32
N GLU A 28 18.12 2.00 0.46
CA GLU A 28 18.90 1.33 -0.58
C GLU A 28 18.31 -0.05 -0.93
N GLY A 29 17.91 -0.83 0.07
CA GLY A 29 17.24 -2.12 -0.12
C GLY A 29 15.90 -2.00 -0.84
N ILE A 30 15.05 -1.05 -0.42
CA ILE A 30 13.76 -0.74 -1.06
C ILE A 30 13.97 -0.32 -2.52
N LYS A 31 14.97 0.53 -2.79
CA LYS A 31 15.31 0.97 -4.15
C LYS A 31 15.68 -0.23 -5.03
N LYS A 32 16.53 -1.13 -4.54
CA LYS A 32 16.90 -2.36 -5.25
C LYS A 32 15.71 -3.29 -5.48
N ALA A 33 14.84 -3.47 -4.50
CA ALA A 33 13.63 -4.28 -4.64
C ALA A 33 12.69 -3.73 -5.72
N ARG A 34 12.48 -2.40 -5.74
CA ARG A 34 11.69 -1.74 -6.80
C ARG A 34 12.31 -1.92 -8.19
N GLN A 35 13.63 -1.79 -8.31
CA GLN A 35 14.35 -2.00 -9.58
C GLN A 35 14.20 -3.45 -10.09
N ASN A 36 14.14 -4.42 -9.18
CA ASN A 36 13.92 -5.82 -9.50
C ASN A 36 12.43 -6.16 -9.74
N GLY A 37 11.53 -5.18 -9.72
CA GLY A 37 10.09 -5.41 -9.92
C GLY A 37 9.38 -6.09 -8.74
N ILE A 38 10.01 -6.14 -7.56
CA ILE A 38 9.41 -6.75 -6.37
C ILE A 38 8.33 -5.81 -5.82
N HIS A 39 7.11 -6.31 -5.66
CA HIS A 39 6.02 -5.56 -5.02
C HIS A 39 6.34 -5.31 -3.54
N LEU A 40 6.15 -4.05 -3.11
CA LEU A 40 6.38 -3.64 -1.72
C LEU A 40 5.08 -3.17 -1.09
N GLY A 41 4.87 -3.54 0.17
CA GLY A 41 3.67 -3.20 0.93
C GLY A 41 2.56 -4.25 0.78
N ARG A 42 1.34 -3.87 1.17
CA ARG A 42 0.18 -4.78 1.13
C ARG A 42 -0.12 -5.17 -0.32
N PRO A 43 -0.31 -6.45 -0.65
CA PRO A 43 -0.76 -6.87 -1.97
C PRO A 43 -2.13 -6.25 -2.27
N LYS A 44 -2.39 -5.95 -3.55
CA LYS A 44 -3.71 -5.51 -3.98
C LYS A 44 -4.67 -6.69 -3.86
N ILE A 45 -5.91 -6.42 -3.48
CA ILE A 45 -6.98 -7.41 -3.56
C ILE A 45 -7.22 -7.67 -5.04
N GLU A 46 -6.97 -8.89 -5.47
CA GLU A 46 -7.38 -9.37 -6.78
C GLU A 46 -8.89 -9.60 -6.72
N VAL A 47 -9.55 -9.10 -7.75
CA VAL A 47 -11.00 -9.16 -7.91
C VAL A 47 -11.15 -9.64 -9.33
N ASP A 48 -11.43 -10.93 -9.43
CA ASP A 48 -11.69 -11.61 -10.70
C ASP A 48 -13.02 -11.13 -11.25
N ASP A 49 -13.21 -11.23 -12.57
CA ASP A 49 -14.47 -10.95 -13.26
C ASP A 49 -15.06 -9.54 -13.06
N PHE A 50 -14.29 -8.57 -12.54
CA PHE A 50 -14.78 -7.21 -12.28
C PHE A 50 -15.41 -6.55 -13.53
N GLU A 51 -14.87 -6.82 -14.72
CA GLU A 51 -15.40 -6.31 -15.98
C GLU A 51 -16.81 -6.83 -16.27
N TYR A 52 -17.07 -8.12 -16.01
CA TYR A 52 -18.41 -8.70 -16.13
C TYR A 52 -19.39 -7.96 -15.23
N TYR A 53 -19.08 -7.83 -13.94
CA TYR A 53 -19.97 -7.15 -12.99
C TYR A 53 -20.10 -5.65 -13.28
N TYR A 54 -19.06 -4.99 -13.78
CA TYR A 54 -19.14 -3.60 -14.23
C TYR A 54 -20.15 -3.45 -15.38
N ASP A 55 -20.09 -4.33 -16.37
CA ASP A 55 -21.01 -4.33 -17.53
C ASP A 55 -22.47 -4.56 -17.09
N GLN A 56 -22.70 -5.52 -16.19
CA GLN A 56 -24.04 -5.78 -15.64
C GLN A 56 -24.61 -4.56 -14.90
N VAL A 57 -23.76 -3.83 -14.17
CA VAL A 57 -24.18 -2.68 -13.36
C VAL A 57 -24.37 -1.41 -14.19
N TYR A 58 -23.47 -1.12 -15.13
CA TYR A 58 -23.39 0.19 -15.79
C TYR A 58 -23.81 0.20 -17.26
N ASN A 59 -23.73 -0.93 -17.97
CA ASN A 59 -24.08 -0.99 -19.39
C ASN A 59 -25.44 -1.67 -19.63
N LYS A 60 -25.72 -2.74 -18.88
CA LYS A 60 -26.96 -3.52 -19.01
C LYS A 60 -28.04 -3.16 -17.99
N GLU A 61 -27.65 -2.57 -16.87
CA GLU A 61 -28.55 -2.25 -15.74
C GLU A 61 -29.32 -3.48 -15.22
N GLU A 62 -28.73 -4.68 -15.34
CA GLU A 62 -29.31 -5.96 -14.89
C GLU A 62 -29.04 -6.26 -13.42
N MET A 63 -28.12 -5.51 -12.79
CA MET A 63 -27.69 -5.72 -11.41
C MET A 63 -27.37 -4.38 -10.73
N THR A 64 -27.61 -4.26 -9.42
CA THR A 64 -27.19 -3.09 -8.65
C THR A 64 -25.72 -3.18 -8.25
N ALA A 65 -25.10 -2.02 -8.01
CA ALA A 65 -23.72 -1.98 -7.51
C ALA A 65 -23.56 -2.67 -6.14
N VAL A 66 -24.63 -2.76 -5.32
CA VAL A 66 -24.58 -3.44 -4.02
C VAL A 66 -24.57 -4.95 -4.20
N GLU A 67 -25.44 -5.48 -5.07
CA GLU A 67 -25.45 -6.91 -5.41
C GLU A 67 -24.11 -7.32 -6.03
N ALA A 68 -23.55 -6.52 -6.94
CA ALA A 68 -22.23 -6.79 -7.50
C ALA A 68 -21.11 -6.80 -6.45
N MET A 69 -21.20 -5.98 -5.39
CA MET A 69 -20.23 -5.99 -4.29
C MET A 69 -20.33 -7.27 -3.46
N GLU A 70 -21.55 -7.75 -3.23
CA GLU A 70 -21.82 -8.98 -2.48
C GLU A 70 -21.34 -10.21 -3.26
N GLU A 71 -21.65 -10.30 -4.56
CA GLU A 71 -21.21 -11.40 -5.43
C GLU A 71 -19.69 -11.45 -5.61
N LEU A 72 -19.04 -10.28 -5.66
CA LEU A 72 -17.58 -10.18 -5.74
C LEU A 72 -16.86 -10.36 -4.40
N ASP A 73 -17.58 -10.46 -3.28
CA ASP A 73 -17.05 -10.46 -1.90
C ASP A 73 -16.07 -9.29 -1.64
N VAL A 74 -16.45 -8.08 -2.07
CA VAL A 74 -15.62 -6.87 -1.90
C VAL A 74 -16.31 -5.78 -1.10
N SER A 75 -15.51 -5.08 -0.30
CA SER A 75 -15.99 -3.86 0.35
C SER A 75 -16.38 -2.79 -0.68
N LYS A 76 -17.36 -1.96 -0.33
CA LYS A 76 -17.75 -0.76 -1.10
C LYS A 76 -16.55 0.09 -1.54
N SER A 77 -15.59 0.30 -0.63
CA SER A 77 -14.37 1.07 -0.92
C SER A 77 -13.44 0.38 -1.94
N THR A 78 -13.41 -0.95 -1.97
CA THR A 78 -12.65 -1.71 -2.96
C THR A 78 -13.32 -1.69 -4.33
N PHE A 79 -14.64 -1.84 -4.36
CA PHE A 79 -15.43 -1.75 -5.59
C PHE A 79 -15.26 -0.41 -6.30
N TYR A 80 -15.50 0.73 -5.63
CA TYR A 80 -15.38 2.04 -6.28
C TYR A 80 -13.93 2.41 -6.63
N ARG A 81 -12.95 1.99 -5.83
CA ARG A 81 -11.53 2.15 -6.20
C ARG A 81 -11.19 1.39 -7.48
N ARG A 82 -11.76 0.19 -7.66
CA ARG A 82 -11.57 -0.61 -8.87
C ARG A 82 -12.31 -0.02 -10.06
N LYS A 83 -13.53 0.49 -9.86
CA LYS A 83 -14.31 1.22 -10.86
C LYS A 83 -13.54 2.39 -11.44
N ASN A 84 -13.08 3.33 -10.59
CA ASN A 84 -12.33 4.50 -11.05
C ASN A 84 -11.08 4.08 -11.84
N LYS A 85 -10.36 3.06 -11.37
CA LYS A 85 -9.20 2.53 -12.09
C LYS A 85 -9.58 1.95 -13.45
N TYR A 86 -10.71 1.25 -13.55
CA TYR A 86 -11.20 0.66 -14.81
C TYR A 86 -11.55 1.75 -15.82
N GLU A 87 -12.20 2.83 -15.38
CA GLU A 87 -12.60 3.97 -16.23
C GLU A 87 -11.42 4.90 -16.62
N GLU A 88 -10.33 4.89 -15.85
CA GLU A 88 -9.09 5.62 -16.14
C GLU A 88 -8.19 4.93 -17.17
N ASN A 89 -8.36 3.63 -17.41
CA ASN A 89 -7.62 2.89 -18.46
C ASN A 89 -8.39 2.90 -19.78
#